data_AF-A0A8J3QSU0-F1
#
_entry.id   AF-A0A8J3QSU0-F1
#
_cell.length_a   1.000
_cell.length_b   1.000
_cell.length_c   1.000
_cell.angle_alpha   90.00
_cell.angle_beta   90.00
_cell.angle_gamma   90.00
#
_symmetry.space_group_name_H-M   'P 1'
#
loop_
_entity.id
_entity.type
_entity.pdbx_description
1 polymer ?
#
loop_
_entity_poly.entity_id
_entity_poly.type
_entity_poly.pdbx_seq_one_letter_code
_entity_poly.pdbx_strand_id
1 'polypeptide(L)'
;MSPSRNPNSRPSSSPSRNRVTPMGDIVAIPLRGAWTGNRGVIHSEREIVRFHASDLWITCVLEFRGRWREQWLPNRYTHLYFHDEAVSFAAGHRPCAECRRDSYQRYRDAWAEGLGVEPPSAVAMNRQLHAERIVRGTHRRRLHDQPWADLPDGAFVVLDPERLDPERLDPERLDPERLGPAALDGGELDPGELDPGELDRGELAGGALSRGTPAVVSGDHLTEWATEGYRTRRRRPRVGTARVITPPSTLAVLRAGYPVQVDDSAR
;
A
#
# COMPACT_ATOMS: atom_id res chain seq x y z
N MET A 1 -16.64 28.83 -42.29
CA MET A 1 -15.73 27.71 -42.62
C MET A 1 -15.24 27.12 -41.31
N SER A 2 -15.87 26.06 -40.82
CA SER A 2 -15.45 25.35 -39.62
C SER A 2 -14.31 24.40 -39.98
N PRO A 3 -13.18 24.37 -39.23
CA PRO A 3 -12.09 23.48 -39.56
C PRO A 3 -12.52 22.02 -39.29
N SER A 4 -12.38 21.21 -40.33
CA SER A 4 -12.59 19.76 -40.33
C SER A 4 -11.74 19.10 -39.24
N ARG A 5 -12.38 18.38 -38.31
CA ARG A 5 -11.65 17.51 -37.37
C ARG A 5 -11.15 16.29 -38.12
N ASN A 6 -9.84 16.08 -38.05
CA ASN A 6 -9.15 14.95 -38.67
C ASN A 6 -9.62 13.63 -38.01
N PRO A 7 -10.26 12.69 -38.72
CA PRO A 7 -10.86 11.49 -38.14
C PRO A 7 -9.86 10.43 -37.65
N ASN A 8 -8.55 10.70 -37.78
CA ASN A 8 -7.47 9.76 -37.45
C ASN A 8 -6.63 10.13 -36.21
N SER A 9 -7.03 11.14 -35.42
CA SER A 9 -6.42 11.33 -34.10
C SER A 9 -7.02 10.30 -33.13
N ARG A 10 -6.37 9.14 -32.94
CA ARG A 10 -6.64 8.34 -31.74
C ARG A 10 -6.33 9.25 -30.54
N PRO A 11 -7.25 9.44 -29.58
CA PRO A 11 -6.88 10.16 -28.38
C PRO A 11 -5.68 9.42 -27.78
N SER A 12 -4.56 10.11 -27.57
CA SER A 12 -3.49 9.61 -26.72
C SER A 12 -4.08 9.57 -25.31
N SER A 13 -4.85 8.52 -25.00
CA SER A 13 -5.56 8.43 -23.73
C SER A 13 -4.53 8.18 -22.65
N SER A 14 -4.13 9.25 -21.97
CA SER A 14 -3.39 9.14 -20.71
C SER A 14 -4.15 8.18 -19.79
N PRO A 15 -3.45 7.31 -19.04
CA PRO A 15 -4.11 6.43 -18.09
C PRO A 15 -4.94 7.24 -17.09
N SER A 16 -6.17 6.81 -16.81
CA SER A 16 -6.98 7.45 -15.76
C SER A 16 -6.35 7.25 -14.38
N ARG A 17 -6.55 8.21 -13.47
CA ARG A 17 -6.09 8.15 -12.08
C ARG A 17 -6.95 7.19 -11.25
N ASN A 18 -6.76 5.89 -11.47
CA ASN A 18 -7.52 4.83 -10.80
C ASN A 18 -6.68 3.57 -10.52
N ARG A 19 -5.36 3.66 -10.62
CA ARG A 19 -4.43 2.61 -10.20
C ARG A 19 -4.00 2.84 -8.76
N VAL A 20 -3.93 1.78 -7.96
CA VAL A 20 -3.55 1.86 -6.56
C VAL A 20 -2.14 1.29 -6.38
N THR A 21 -1.26 2.08 -5.76
CA THR A 21 0.09 1.63 -5.38
C THR A 21 0.05 0.78 -4.11
N PRO A 22 1.11 0.03 -3.75
CA PRO A 22 1.19 -0.67 -2.47
C PRO A 22 1.00 0.27 -1.26
N MET A 23 1.51 1.50 -1.36
CA MET A 23 1.35 2.57 -0.38
C MET A 23 -0.07 3.13 -0.33
N GLY A 24 -0.95 2.72 -1.23
CA GLY A 24 -2.35 3.08 -1.26
C GLY A 24 -2.62 4.41 -1.98
N ASP A 25 -1.61 5.01 -2.61
CA ASP A 25 -1.78 6.20 -3.44
C ASP A 25 -2.57 5.85 -4.72
N ILE A 26 -3.38 6.78 -5.21
CA ILE A 26 -4.14 6.61 -6.46
C ILE A 26 -3.45 7.42 -7.55
N VAL A 27 -2.95 6.71 -8.57
CA VAL A 27 -2.06 7.24 -9.60
C VAL A 27 -2.57 6.95 -11.01
N ALA A 28 -2.10 7.74 -11.97
CA ALA A 28 -2.39 7.63 -13.40
C ALA A 28 -1.19 6.99 -14.11
N ILE A 29 -1.14 5.65 -14.14
CA ILE A 29 0.00 4.88 -14.68
C ILE A 29 -0.49 3.82 -15.69
N PRO A 30 0.35 3.40 -16.65
CA PRO A 30 -0.07 2.46 -17.68
C PRO A 30 -0.34 1.05 -17.15
N LEU A 31 0.32 0.65 -16.05
CA LEU A 31 0.21 -0.67 -15.44
C LEU A 31 -1.26 -1.07 -15.24
N ARG A 32 -1.62 -2.20 -15.83
CA ARG A 32 -2.97 -2.76 -15.76
C ARG A 32 -3.12 -3.52 -14.45
N GLY A 33 -4.34 -3.50 -13.92
CA GLY A 33 -4.66 -4.28 -12.73
C GLY A 33 -5.26 -5.63 -13.10
N ALA A 34 -4.79 -6.70 -12.46
CA ALA A 34 -5.45 -8.00 -12.47
C ALA A 34 -6.68 -8.03 -11.54
N TRP A 35 -6.80 -7.05 -10.63
CA TRP A 35 -7.90 -6.92 -9.68
C TRP A 35 -8.51 -5.53 -9.72
N THR A 36 -9.79 -5.44 -9.36
CA THR A 36 -10.48 -4.17 -9.08
C THR A 36 -10.84 -4.06 -7.60
N GLY A 37 -11.43 -2.95 -7.19
CA GLY A 37 -11.89 -2.73 -5.83
C GLY A 37 -12.43 -1.33 -5.66
N ASN A 38 -12.74 -0.98 -4.41
CA ASN A 38 -13.28 0.35 -4.10
C ASN A 38 -12.81 0.88 -2.75
N ARG A 39 -12.99 2.19 -2.60
CA ARG A 39 -12.87 2.94 -1.33
C ARG A 39 -14.10 3.84 -1.11
N GLY A 40 -15.25 3.40 -1.62
CA GLY A 40 -16.48 4.19 -1.71
C GLY A 40 -16.54 5.19 -2.87
N VAL A 41 -17.44 6.16 -2.77
CA VAL A 41 -17.65 7.24 -3.75
C VAL A 41 -16.61 8.33 -3.52
N ILE A 42 -15.54 8.33 -4.31
CA ILE A 42 -14.39 9.24 -4.09
C ILE A 42 -14.04 10.13 -5.27
N HIS A 43 -14.86 10.11 -6.32
CA HIS A 43 -14.65 10.90 -7.52
C HIS A 43 -15.74 11.96 -7.71
N SER A 44 -15.37 13.03 -8.40
CA SER A 44 -16.29 13.95 -9.07
C SER A 44 -15.90 13.97 -10.53
N GLU A 45 -16.83 13.64 -11.43
CA GLU A 45 -16.54 13.41 -12.85
C GLU A 45 -15.42 12.36 -13.02
N ARG A 46 -14.22 12.76 -13.47
CA ARG A 46 -13.06 11.88 -13.65
C ARG A 46 -11.95 12.12 -12.63
N GLU A 47 -12.16 13.04 -11.69
CA GLU A 47 -11.17 13.45 -10.71
C GLU A 47 -11.38 12.78 -9.37
N ILE A 48 -10.28 12.34 -8.75
CA ILE A 48 -10.27 11.79 -7.39
C ILE A 48 -10.24 12.97 -6.40
N VAL A 49 -11.36 13.17 -5.68
CA VAL A 49 -11.56 14.34 -4.80
C VAL A 49 -11.38 14.05 -3.31
N ARG A 50 -11.20 12.78 -2.94
CA ARG A 50 -10.94 12.35 -1.56
C ARG A 50 -10.21 11.01 -1.53
N PHE A 51 -9.57 10.71 -0.40
CA PHE A 51 -8.78 9.49 -0.25
C PHE A 51 -9.63 8.22 -0.04
N HIS A 52 -10.72 8.33 0.73
CA HIS A 52 -11.77 7.32 0.88
C HIS A 52 -13.10 7.95 1.30
N ALA A 53 -14.20 7.20 1.17
CA ALA A 53 -15.51 7.57 1.69
C ALA A 53 -16.03 6.58 2.75
N SER A 54 -15.35 5.45 2.96
CA SER A 54 -15.69 4.45 3.98
C SER A 54 -14.47 3.62 4.37
N ASP A 55 -14.62 2.76 5.39
CA ASP A 55 -13.63 1.76 5.80
C ASP A 55 -13.72 0.44 5.02
N LEU A 56 -14.78 0.25 4.22
CA LEU A 56 -15.05 -0.92 3.38
C LEU A 56 -14.14 -0.92 2.14
N TRP A 57 -12.87 -1.24 2.37
CA TRP A 57 -11.87 -1.38 1.33
C TRP A 57 -11.79 -2.84 0.94
N ILE A 58 -12.30 -3.15 -0.26
CA ILE A 58 -12.36 -4.51 -0.77
C ILE A 58 -11.68 -4.64 -2.13
N THR A 59 -11.06 -5.79 -2.37
CA THR A 59 -10.56 -6.22 -3.67
C THR A 59 -11.54 -7.22 -4.30
N CYS A 60 -11.79 -7.07 -5.60
CA CYS A 60 -12.82 -7.72 -6.39
C CYS A 60 -12.21 -8.30 -7.67
N VAL A 61 -12.79 -9.39 -8.19
CA VAL A 61 -12.51 -9.84 -9.56
C VAL A 61 -12.96 -8.81 -10.59
N LEU A 62 -12.29 -8.79 -11.74
CA LEU A 62 -12.66 -7.92 -12.87
C LEU A 62 -13.97 -8.36 -13.54
N GLU A 63 -14.24 -9.66 -13.56
CA GLU A 63 -15.41 -10.24 -14.20
C GLU A 63 -16.24 -11.03 -13.18
N PHE A 64 -17.53 -10.71 -13.08
CA PHE A 64 -18.44 -11.42 -12.17
C PHE A 64 -19.84 -11.50 -12.77
N ARG A 65 -20.27 -12.74 -13.10
CA ARG A 65 -21.63 -13.05 -13.58
C ARG A 65 -22.08 -12.18 -14.78
N GLY A 66 -21.17 -11.86 -15.69
CA GLY A 66 -21.44 -11.00 -16.86
C GLY A 66 -21.87 -9.57 -16.50
N ARG A 67 -21.72 -9.14 -15.25
CA ARG A 67 -22.09 -7.79 -14.83
C ARG A 67 -21.10 -6.79 -15.39
N TRP A 68 -21.61 -5.81 -16.12
CA TRP A 68 -20.85 -4.66 -16.57
C TRP A 68 -21.28 -3.39 -15.82
N ARG A 69 -20.33 -2.51 -15.54
CA ARG A 69 -20.56 -1.22 -14.89
C ARG A 69 -19.77 -0.14 -15.60
N GLU A 70 -20.44 0.95 -15.95
CA GLU A 70 -19.79 2.14 -16.45
C GLU A 70 -18.94 2.79 -15.34
N GLN A 71 -17.71 3.18 -15.68
CA GLN A 71 -16.83 3.89 -14.77
C GLN A 71 -17.20 5.38 -14.71
N TRP A 72 -16.91 6.04 -13.59
CA TRP A 72 -17.11 7.49 -13.40
C TRP A 72 -18.57 7.95 -13.37
N LEU A 73 -19.50 7.02 -13.13
CA LEU A 73 -20.89 7.39 -12.87
C LEU A 73 -21.01 8.16 -11.55
N PRO A 74 -21.67 9.33 -11.56
CA PRO A 74 -21.94 10.09 -10.35
C PRO A 74 -22.62 9.25 -9.28
N ASN A 75 -22.27 9.48 -8.00
CA ASN A 75 -22.87 8.79 -6.85
C ASN A 75 -22.75 7.25 -6.92
N ARG A 76 -21.70 6.74 -7.58
CA ARG A 76 -21.31 5.32 -7.56
C ARG A 76 -19.89 5.19 -7.05
N TYR A 77 -19.57 4.04 -6.46
CA TYR A 77 -18.23 3.82 -5.94
C TYR A 77 -17.20 3.92 -7.08
N THR A 78 -16.03 4.46 -6.76
CA THR A 78 -14.95 4.56 -7.74
C THR A 78 -14.32 3.20 -7.93
N HIS A 79 -14.35 2.68 -9.17
CA HIS A 79 -13.60 1.48 -9.53
C HIS A 79 -12.10 1.81 -9.53
N LEU A 80 -11.38 1.17 -8.61
CA LEU A 80 -9.92 1.20 -8.51
C LEU A 80 -9.33 -0.11 -9.01
N TYR A 81 -8.05 -0.11 -9.39
CA TYR A 81 -7.37 -1.27 -9.94
C TYR A 81 -6.02 -1.51 -9.26
N PHE A 82 -5.71 -2.77 -9.01
CA PHE A 82 -4.48 -3.22 -8.37
C PHE A 82 -3.74 -4.14 -9.32
N HIS A 83 -2.42 -3.94 -9.44
CA HIS A 83 -1.57 -4.75 -10.31
C HIS A 83 -1.80 -6.26 -10.07
N ASP A 84 -1.71 -6.68 -8.81
CA ASP A 84 -2.03 -8.02 -8.33
C ASP A 84 -2.76 -7.97 -6.97
N GLU A 85 -2.98 -9.13 -6.34
CA GLU A 85 -3.68 -9.20 -5.07
C GLU A 85 -2.82 -8.67 -3.92
N ALA A 86 -1.51 -8.98 -3.93
CA ALA A 86 -0.57 -8.51 -2.91
C ALA A 86 -0.53 -6.97 -2.83
N VAL A 87 -0.61 -6.26 -3.95
CA VAL A 87 -0.75 -4.79 -3.97
C VAL A 87 -2.05 -4.35 -3.30
N SER A 88 -3.17 -5.06 -3.52
CA SER A 88 -4.45 -4.73 -2.88
C SER A 88 -4.42 -4.94 -1.36
N PHE A 89 -3.76 -6.01 -0.92
CA PHE A 89 -3.56 -6.37 0.48
C PHE A 89 -2.61 -5.41 1.18
N ALA A 90 -1.50 -5.06 0.51
CA ALA A 90 -0.61 -4.00 0.92
C ALA A 90 -1.40 -2.71 1.12
N ALA A 91 -2.22 -2.28 0.15
CA ALA A 91 -3.08 -1.11 0.28
C ALA A 91 -4.18 -1.22 1.37
N GLY A 92 -4.31 -2.37 2.05
CA GLY A 92 -5.22 -2.57 3.17
C GLY A 92 -6.64 -2.96 2.78
N HIS A 93 -6.81 -3.60 1.62
CA HIS A 93 -8.08 -4.17 1.18
C HIS A 93 -8.14 -5.65 1.57
N ARG A 94 -9.33 -6.13 1.93
CA ARG A 94 -9.62 -7.56 2.08
C ARG A 94 -10.41 -8.09 0.86
N PRO A 95 -10.48 -9.41 0.64
CA PRO A 95 -11.33 -9.95 -0.41
C PRO A 95 -12.81 -9.57 -0.25
N CYS A 96 -13.46 -9.28 -1.38
CA CYS A 96 -14.89 -9.01 -1.45
C CYS A 96 -15.71 -10.26 -1.11
N ALA A 97 -16.66 -10.13 -0.18
CA ALA A 97 -17.52 -11.24 0.20
C ALA A 97 -18.55 -11.61 -0.88
N GLU A 98 -18.76 -10.79 -1.91
CA GLU A 98 -19.70 -11.12 -3.00
C GLU A 98 -19.01 -11.88 -4.12
N CYS A 99 -18.12 -11.21 -4.86
CA CYS A 99 -17.52 -11.78 -6.07
C CYS A 99 -16.27 -12.63 -5.80
N ARG A 100 -15.71 -12.54 -4.58
CA ARG A 100 -14.56 -13.34 -4.14
C ARG A 100 -14.90 -14.17 -2.90
N ARG A 101 -16.12 -14.72 -2.83
CA ARG A 101 -16.65 -15.40 -1.63
C ARG A 101 -15.68 -16.42 -1.05
N ASP A 102 -15.11 -17.30 -1.86
CA ASP A 102 -14.20 -18.35 -1.37
C ASP A 102 -12.90 -17.76 -0.82
N SER A 103 -12.31 -16.79 -1.52
CA SER A 103 -11.15 -16.04 -1.02
C SER A 103 -11.48 -15.28 0.28
N TYR A 104 -12.67 -14.70 0.40
CA TYR A 104 -13.11 -14.02 1.61
C TYR A 104 -13.19 -14.97 2.80
N GLN A 105 -13.75 -16.17 2.62
CA GLN A 105 -13.82 -17.17 3.68
C GLN A 105 -12.42 -17.63 4.08
N ARG A 106 -11.57 -18.00 3.12
CA ARG A 106 -10.17 -18.38 3.39
C ARG A 106 -9.39 -17.28 4.12
N TYR A 107 -9.56 -16.02 3.69
CA TYR A 107 -8.92 -14.87 4.34
C TYR A 107 -9.40 -14.71 5.78
N ARG A 108 -10.71 -14.86 6.03
CA ARG A 108 -11.32 -14.75 7.36
C ARG A 108 -10.90 -15.89 8.28
N ASP A 109 -10.79 -17.11 7.74
CA ASP A 109 -10.42 -18.29 8.52
C ASP A 109 -8.91 -18.24 8.85
N ALA A 110 -8.06 -17.88 7.89
CA ALA A 110 -6.63 -17.63 8.10
C ALA A 110 -6.36 -16.43 9.04
N TRP A 111 -7.25 -15.42 9.05
CA TRP A 111 -7.19 -14.32 10.01
C TRP A 111 -7.45 -14.82 11.43
N ALA A 112 -8.49 -15.65 11.60
CA ALA A 112 -8.85 -16.25 12.87
C ALA A 112 -7.69 -17.09 13.42
N GLU A 113 -7.15 -17.97 12.58
CA GLU A 113 -5.99 -18.82 12.90
C GLU A 113 -4.75 -17.99 13.23
N GLY A 114 -4.33 -17.09 12.34
CA GLY A 114 -3.08 -16.34 12.46
C GLY A 114 -3.06 -15.35 13.64
N LEU A 115 -4.22 -14.91 14.12
CA LEU A 115 -4.33 -14.03 15.29
C LEU A 115 -4.80 -14.76 16.57
N GLY A 116 -5.16 -16.04 16.48
CA GLY A 116 -5.71 -16.80 17.61
C GLY A 116 -7.04 -16.24 18.13
N VAL A 117 -7.93 -15.84 17.22
CA VAL A 117 -9.25 -15.23 17.54
C VAL A 117 -10.38 -15.97 16.83
N GLU A 118 -11.61 -15.79 17.28
CA GLU A 118 -12.79 -16.27 16.55
C GLU A 118 -12.92 -15.60 15.17
N PRO A 119 -13.47 -16.29 14.14
CA PRO A 119 -13.67 -15.73 12.81
C PRO A 119 -14.40 -14.38 12.84
N PRO A 120 -13.73 -13.27 12.45
CA PRO A 120 -14.29 -11.95 12.62
C PRO A 120 -15.39 -11.63 11.60
N SER A 121 -16.29 -10.72 11.98
CA SER A 121 -17.23 -10.14 11.03
C SER A 121 -16.52 -9.28 9.97
N ALA A 122 -17.17 -9.07 8.83
CA ALA A 122 -16.70 -8.15 7.79
C ALA A 122 -16.47 -6.72 8.32
N VAL A 123 -17.31 -6.25 9.25
CA VAL A 123 -17.21 -4.93 9.87
C VAL A 123 -16.00 -4.87 10.81
N ALA A 124 -15.76 -5.92 11.60
CA ALA A 124 -14.60 -5.99 12.49
C ALA A 124 -13.29 -5.96 11.69
N MET A 125 -13.19 -6.76 10.61
CA MET A 125 -12.02 -6.73 9.72
C MET A 125 -11.82 -5.35 9.07
N ASN A 126 -12.88 -4.71 8.58
CA ASN A 126 -12.78 -3.37 7.99
C ASN A 126 -12.19 -2.35 8.97
N ARG A 127 -12.69 -2.34 10.21
CA ARG A 127 -12.24 -1.42 11.28
C ARG A 127 -10.79 -1.67 11.65
N GLN A 128 -10.41 -2.94 11.84
CA GLN A 128 -9.03 -3.30 12.15
C GLN A 128 -8.07 -2.88 11.03
N LEU A 129 -8.38 -3.27 9.78
CA LEU A 129 -7.56 -2.89 8.63
C LEU A 129 -7.49 -1.37 8.45
N HIS A 130 -8.54 -0.63 8.81
CA HIS A 130 -8.53 0.83 8.75
C HIS A 130 -7.55 1.43 9.75
N ALA A 131 -7.56 0.96 11.00
CA ALA A 131 -6.63 1.38 12.04
C ALA A 131 -5.17 0.98 11.75
N GLU A 132 -4.98 -0.09 10.99
CA GLU A 132 -3.66 -0.58 10.59
C GLU A 132 -3.08 0.13 9.37
N ARG A 133 -3.91 0.68 8.47
CA ARG A 133 -3.43 1.33 7.24
C ARG A 133 -3.23 2.84 7.36
N ILE A 134 -3.91 3.53 8.27
CA ILE A 134 -3.85 5.01 8.38
C ILE A 134 -3.62 5.42 9.85
N VAL A 135 -2.75 6.40 10.07
CA VAL A 135 -2.60 7.02 11.40
C VAL A 135 -3.87 7.81 11.71
N ARG A 136 -4.52 7.49 12.83
CA ARG A 136 -5.80 8.08 13.26
C ARG A 136 -5.78 9.60 13.19
N GLY A 137 -6.82 10.19 12.60
CA GLY A 137 -6.96 11.64 12.46
C GLY A 137 -6.11 12.26 11.35
N THR A 138 -5.40 11.45 10.56
CA THR A 138 -4.56 11.91 9.45
C THR A 138 -4.85 11.11 8.18
N HIS A 139 -4.26 11.50 7.05
CA HIS A 139 -4.17 10.66 5.86
C HIS A 139 -2.79 10.00 5.71
N ARG A 140 -1.95 10.07 6.76
CA ARG A 140 -0.60 9.51 6.72
C ARG A 140 -0.69 7.99 6.78
N ARG A 141 0.03 7.36 5.85
CA ARG A 141 0.19 5.92 5.80
C ARG A 141 0.84 5.41 7.08
N ARG A 142 0.26 4.37 7.69
CA ARG A 142 0.89 3.65 8.80
C ARG A 142 1.74 2.51 8.25
N LEU A 143 2.99 2.44 8.72
CA LEU A 143 3.94 1.35 8.45
C LEU A 143 4.20 0.61 9.78
N HIS A 144 4.64 -0.63 9.68
CA HIS A 144 4.80 -1.51 10.84
C HIS A 144 6.17 -2.16 10.81
N ASP A 145 6.88 -2.11 11.93
CA ASP A 145 8.17 -2.78 12.04
C ASP A 145 7.96 -4.28 12.30
N GLN A 146 8.66 -5.13 11.55
CA GLN A 146 8.63 -6.59 11.69
C GLN A 146 10.01 -7.18 11.46
N PRO A 147 10.39 -8.27 12.14
CA PRO A 147 11.63 -8.97 11.85
C PRO A 147 11.67 -9.47 10.41
N TRP A 148 12.81 -9.32 9.74
CA TRP A 148 12.99 -9.83 8.39
C TRP A 148 12.78 -11.34 8.29
N ALA A 149 13.04 -12.10 9.35
CA ALA A 149 12.82 -13.56 9.37
C ALA A 149 11.33 -13.94 9.31
N ASP A 150 10.43 -13.08 9.80
CA ASP A 150 9.03 -13.42 10.02
C ASP A 150 8.10 -12.97 8.88
N LEU A 151 8.64 -12.36 7.82
CA LEU A 151 7.81 -11.88 6.71
C LEU A 151 7.35 -13.04 5.81
N PRO A 152 6.04 -13.20 5.60
CA PRO A 152 5.53 -14.18 4.65
C PRO A 152 5.64 -13.67 3.21
N ASP A 153 5.55 -14.59 2.26
CA ASP A 153 5.43 -14.26 0.84
C ASP A 153 4.20 -13.40 0.57
N GLY A 154 4.34 -12.44 -0.35
CA GLY A 154 3.31 -11.45 -0.68
C GLY A 154 3.20 -10.29 0.31
N ALA A 155 3.98 -10.27 1.39
CA ALA A 155 4.14 -9.07 2.22
C ALA A 155 4.88 -7.97 1.46
N PHE A 156 4.42 -6.73 1.59
CA PHE A 156 5.10 -5.56 1.02
C PHE A 156 5.87 -4.80 2.09
N VAL A 157 7.08 -4.38 1.76
CA VAL A 157 7.98 -3.58 2.60
C VAL A 157 8.38 -2.29 1.90
N VAL A 158 8.86 -1.31 2.67
CA VAL A 158 9.52 -0.10 2.15
C VAL A 158 11.02 -0.31 2.20
N LEU A 159 11.67 -0.37 1.04
CA LEU A 159 13.12 -0.40 0.94
C LEU A 159 13.67 1.01 1.13
N ASP A 160 14.38 1.21 2.23
CA ASP A 160 15.11 2.44 2.50
C ASP A 160 16.59 2.21 2.21
N PRO A 161 17.17 2.81 1.17
CA PRO A 161 18.57 2.60 0.85
C PRO A 161 19.49 2.96 2.03
N GLU A 162 19.10 3.88 2.92
CA GLU A 162 19.90 4.28 4.08
C GLU A 162 19.85 3.28 5.25
N ARG A 163 18.81 2.42 5.31
CA ARG A 163 18.67 1.37 6.37
C ARG A 163 19.08 -0.02 5.90
N LEU A 164 19.24 -0.22 4.60
CA LEU A 164 19.65 -1.50 4.01
C LEU A 164 21.16 -1.64 3.89
N ASP A 165 21.93 -0.65 4.35
CA ASP A 165 23.39 -0.66 4.32
C ASP A 165 23.97 -1.75 5.25
N PRO A 166 24.57 -2.82 4.70
CA PRO A 166 25.18 -3.89 5.48
C PRO A 166 26.32 -3.41 6.38
N GLU A 167 27.03 -2.33 6.02
CA GLU A 167 28.15 -1.78 6.80
C GLU A 167 27.73 -1.09 8.12
N ARG A 168 26.42 -0.86 8.30
CA ARG A 168 25.80 -0.34 9.53
C ARG A 168 25.09 -1.43 10.35
N LEU A 169 24.85 -2.60 9.77
CA LEU A 169 24.30 -3.78 10.47
C LEU A 169 25.43 -4.73 10.93
N ASP A 170 26.68 -4.29 10.85
CA ASP A 170 27.86 -4.98 11.36
C ASP A 170 27.83 -5.02 12.91
N PRO A 171 27.74 -6.22 13.53
CA PRO A 171 27.76 -6.35 14.99
C PRO A 171 29.04 -5.77 15.63
N GLU A 172 30.16 -5.71 14.92
CA GLU A 172 31.43 -5.18 15.44
C GLU A 172 31.43 -3.64 15.60
N ARG A 173 30.46 -2.94 14.99
CA ARG A 173 30.29 -1.48 15.13
C ARG A 173 29.24 -1.07 16.16
N LEU A 174 28.39 -1.99 16.62
CA LEU A 174 27.42 -1.77 17.70
C LEU A 174 28.07 -2.09 19.05
N ASP A 175 29.08 -1.31 19.41
CA ASP A 175 29.76 -1.41 20.69
C ASP A 175 28.91 -0.75 21.81
N PRO A 176 28.42 -1.50 22.81
CA PRO A 176 27.65 -0.94 23.91
C PRO A 176 28.38 0.14 24.70
N GLU A 177 29.72 0.13 24.72
CA GLU A 177 30.52 1.14 25.43
C GLU A 177 30.52 2.51 24.72
N ARG A 178 30.19 2.56 23.43
CA ARG A 178 30.05 3.81 22.66
C ARG A 178 28.66 4.44 22.74
N LEU A 179 27.65 3.69 23.20
CA LEU A 179 26.27 4.16 23.40
C LEU A 179 25.99 4.59 24.85
N GLY A 180 27.03 4.98 25.59
CA GLY A 180 26.90 5.52 26.93
C GLY A 180 26.13 6.85 26.97
N PRO A 181 25.61 7.27 28.14
CA PRO A 181 24.69 8.41 28.28
C PRO A 181 25.22 9.78 27.84
N ALA A 182 26.48 9.87 27.43
CA ALA A 182 27.17 11.12 27.12
C ALA A 182 26.85 11.72 25.73
N ALA A 183 26.00 11.09 24.91
CA ALA A 183 25.64 11.59 23.58
C ALA A 183 24.39 12.50 23.56
N LEU A 184 23.81 12.82 24.72
CA LEU A 184 22.76 13.83 24.85
C LEU A 184 23.37 15.08 25.47
N ASP A 185 24.04 15.89 24.67
CA ASP A 185 24.42 17.23 25.10
C ASP A 185 23.13 18.08 25.16
N GLY A 186 22.78 18.49 26.38
CA GLY A 186 21.59 19.28 26.69
C GLY A 186 21.75 20.74 26.29
N GLY A 187 22.05 20.98 25.01
CA GLY A 187 22.04 22.31 24.41
C GLY A 187 20.61 22.82 24.30
N GLU A 188 20.30 23.78 25.15
CA GLU A 188 19.07 24.57 25.24
C GLU A 188 18.54 24.98 23.84
N LEU A 189 17.39 24.44 23.44
CA LEU A 189 16.69 24.88 22.24
C LEU A 189 16.11 26.28 22.52
N ASP A 190 16.64 27.31 21.87
CA ASP A 190 16.12 28.68 21.92
C ASP A 190 14.68 28.72 21.36
N PRO A 191 13.65 29.06 22.17
CA PRO A 191 12.27 29.10 21.72
C PRO A 191 11.92 30.30 20.82
N GLY A 192 12.86 31.21 20.55
CA GLY A 192 12.62 32.53 19.95
C GLY A 192 12.54 32.61 18.42
N GLU A 193 12.88 31.57 17.67
CA GLU A 193 13.01 31.65 16.19
C GLU A 193 11.92 30.92 15.39
N LEU A 194 10.82 30.53 16.03
CA LEU A 194 9.67 29.98 15.30
C LEU A 194 8.67 31.10 14.98
N ASP A 195 8.86 31.75 13.82
CA ASP A 195 7.84 32.62 13.23
C ASP A 195 6.57 31.79 12.91
N PRO A 196 5.42 32.05 13.56
CA PRO A 196 4.18 31.31 13.31
C PRO A 196 3.46 31.75 12.01
N GLY A 197 4.04 32.68 11.25
CA GLY A 197 3.36 33.52 10.28
C GLY A 197 3.38 33.11 8.81
N GLU A 198 3.81 31.90 8.42
CA GLU A 198 3.83 31.54 7.00
C GLU A 198 3.44 30.06 6.75
N LEU A 199 2.27 29.66 7.24
CA LEU A 199 1.59 28.48 6.70
C LEU A 199 0.83 28.89 5.45
N ASP A 200 1.56 29.00 4.34
CA ASP A 200 0.95 29.15 3.03
C ASP A 200 0.06 27.93 2.75
N ARG A 201 -1.25 28.17 2.71
CA ARG A 201 -2.27 27.19 2.31
C ARG A 201 -2.22 27.07 0.79
N GLY A 202 -1.12 26.52 0.28
CA GLY A 202 -0.75 26.74 -1.11
C GLY A 202 -0.18 25.55 -1.86
N GLU A 203 0.35 24.48 -1.25
CA GLU A 203 0.98 23.43 -2.07
C GLU A 203 1.07 22.07 -1.35
N LEU A 204 0.08 21.20 -1.57
CA LEU A 204 0.20 19.76 -1.29
C LEU A 204 0.04 18.98 -2.60
N ALA A 205 0.86 19.34 -3.57
CA ALA A 205 1.18 18.51 -4.71
C ALA A 205 2.72 18.33 -4.74
N GLY A 206 3.22 17.14 -4.42
CA GLY A 206 4.56 16.74 -4.86
C GLY A 206 5.76 16.88 -3.90
N GLY A 207 5.58 16.88 -2.58
CA GLY A 207 6.72 16.85 -1.64
C GLY A 207 7.35 15.47 -1.48
N ALA A 208 8.38 15.16 -2.28
CA ALA A 208 9.23 13.98 -2.18
C ALA A 208 10.28 14.12 -1.06
N LEU A 209 9.91 13.76 0.18
CA LEU A 209 10.85 12.99 1.01
C LEU A 209 10.92 11.62 0.34
N SER A 210 12.11 11.07 0.08
CA SER A 210 12.31 9.77 -0.59
C SER A 210 11.52 8.65 0.12
N ARG A 211 10.25 8.48 -0.26
CA ARG A 211 9.42 7.38 0.19
C ARG A 211 10.07 6.15 -0.42
N GLY A 212 10.79 5.40 0.41
CA GLY A 212 11.54 4.22 -0.03
C GLY A 212 10.74 3.30 -0.96
N THR A 213 11.44 2.56 -1.80
CA THR A 213 10.80 1.78 -2.87
C THR A 213 9.98 0.63 -2.29
N PRO A 214 8.67 0.54 -2.59
CA PRO A 214 7.88 -0.63 -2.20
C PRO A 214 8.44 -1.90 -2.85
N ALA A 215 8.61 -2.97 -2.10
CA ALA A 215 9.02 -4.26 -2.63
C ALA A 215 8.18 -5.38 -2.02
N VAL A 216 7.89 -6.41 -2.81
CA VAL A 216 7.18 -7.61 -2.36
C VAL A 216 8.17 -8.68 -1.94
N VAL A 217 7.84 -9.41 -0.88
CA VAL A 217 8.58 -10.59 -0.39
C VAL A 217 8.19 -11.82 -1.22
N SER A 218 9.19 -12.54 -1.73
CA SER A 218 9.04 -13.83 -2.41
C SER A 218 10.21 -14.74 -2.06
N GLY A 219 9.98 -15.70 -1.16
CA GLY A 219 10.99 -16.57 -0.58
C GLY A 219 12.14 -15.78 0.06
N ASP A 220 13.34 -16.01 -0.46
CA ASP A 220 14.59 -15.37 -0.05
C ASP A 220 14.92 -14.09 -0.84
N HIS A 221 13.97 -13.55 -1.59
CA HIS A 221 14.13 -12.35 -2.40
C HIS A 221 13.06 -11.29 -2.12
N LEU A 222 13.40 -10.06 -2.52
CA LEU A 222 12.51 -8.92 -2.58
C LEU A 222 12.48 -8.44 -4.04
N THR A 223 11.30 -8.14 -4.56
CA THR A 223 11.14 -7.57 -5.90
C THR A 223 10.48 -6.20 -5.82
N GLU A 224 11.17 -5.18 -6.30
CA GLU A 224 10.70 -3.79 -6.29
C GLU A 224 9.49 -3.61 -7.20
N TRP A 225 8.47 -2.92 -6.70
CA TRP A 225 7.30 -2.52 -7.44
C TRP A 225 7.51 -1.13 -8.04
N ALA A 226 7.29 -0.99 -9.34
CA ALA A 226 7.35 0.26 -10.08
C ALA A 226 6.06 0.52 -10.86
N THR A 227 5.95 1.71 -11.46
CA THR A 227 4.78 2.18 -12.19
C THR A 227 4.48 1.42 -13.49
N GLU A 228 5.41 0.58 -13.93
CA GLU A 228 5.27 -0.30 -15.10
C GLU A 228 5.24 -1.79 -14.72
N GLY A 229 5.35 -2.15 -13.44
CA GLY A 229 5.36 -3.53 -12.95
C GLY A 229 6.50 -3.81 -11.97
N TYR A 230 6.69 -5.09 -11.62
CA TYR A 230 7.82 -5.52 -10.82
C TYR A 230 9.12 -5.48 -11.61
N ARG A 231 10.22 -5.07 -10.97
CA ARG A 231 11.52 -4.87 -11.63
C ARG A 231 12.67 -5.49 -10.85
N THR A 232 13.43 -4.66 -10.13
CA THR A 232 14.70 -5.03 -9.51
C THR A 232 14.47 -6.09 -8.43
N ARG A 233 15.10 -7.25 -8.61
CA ARG A 233 15.16 -8.31 -7.61
C ARG A 233 16.43 -8.14 -6.78
N ARG A 234 16.29 -8.28 -5.46
CA ARG A 234 17.42 -8.28 -4.53
C ARG A 234 17.24 -9.36 -3.48
N ARG A 235 18.34 -9.78 -2.86
CA ARG A 235 18.29 -10.75 -1.77
C ARG A 235 17.59 -10.15 -0.56
N ARG A 236 16.71 -10.91 0.07
CA ARG A 236 16.05 -10.55 1.32
C ARG A 236 17.05 -10.61 2.48
N PRO A 237 17.18 -9.55 3.31
CA PRO A 237 17.93 -9.64 4.56
C PRO A 237 17.34 -10.73 5.46
N ARG A 238 18.19 -11.45 6.20
CA ARG A 238 17.73 -12.51 7.13
C ARG A 238 17.59 -12.03 8.57
N VAL A 239 18.26 -10.94 8.92
CA VAL A 239 18.36 -10.38 10.26
C VAL A 239 17.96 -8.91 10.25
N GLY A 240 17.58 -8.40 11.42
CA GLY A 240 17.12 -7.02 11.59
C GLY A 240 15.64 -6.85 11.28
N THR A 241 15.24 -5.60 11.10
CA THR A 241 13.84 -5.18 11.05
C THR A 241 13.51 -4.55 9.69
N ALA A 242 12.37 -4.96 9.12
CA ALA A 242 11.77 -4.37 7.94
C ALA A 242 10.67 -3.38 8.32
N ARG A 243 10.54 -2.29 7.55
CA ARG A 243 9.32 -1.46 7.56
C ARG A 243 8.30 -2.04 6.61
N VAL A 244 7.21 -2.56 7.15
CA VAL A 244 6.17 -3.28 6.41
C VAL A 244 5.00 -2.35 6.06
N ILE A 245 4.59 -2.42 4.80
CA ILE A 245 3.44 -1.73 4.21
C ILE A 245 2.15 -2.52 4.47
N THR A 246 2.22 -3.85 4.32
CA THR A 246 1.09 -4.75 4.52
C THR A 246 0.60 -4.70 5.98
N PRO A 247 -0.72 -4.53 6.22
CA PRO A 247 -1.28 -4.47 7.58
C PRO A 247 -0.95 -5.71 8.41
N PRO A 248 -0.66 -5.58 9.73
CA PRO A 248 -0.33 -6.70 10.60
C PRO A 248 -1.34 -7.85 10.59
N SER A 249 -2.64 -7.54 10.55
CA SER A 249 -3.65 -8.61 10.46
C SER A 249 -3.59 -9.36 9.14
N THR A 250 -3.27 -8.68 8.03
CA THR A 250 -3.03 -9.35 6.75
C THR A 250 -1.71 -10.13 6.77
N LEU A 251 -0.67 -9.69 7.47
CA LEU A 251 0.55 -10.49 7.64
C LEU A 251 0.25 -11.81 8.37
N ALA A 252 -0.59 -11.77 9.40
CA ALA A 252 -1.04 -12.98 10.10
C ALA A 252 -1.79 -13.93 9.16
N VAL A 253 -2.69 -13.40 8.31
CA VAL A 253 -3.38 -14.17 7.27
C VAL A 253 -2.40 -14.85 6.30
N LEU A 254 -1.38 -14.13 5.85
CA LEU A 254 -0.38 -14.67 4.92
C LEU A 254 0.49 -15.74 5.60
N ARG A 255 0.86 -15.57 6.88
CA ARG A 255 1.57 -16.59 7.66
C ARG A 255 0.75 -17.86 7.87
N ALA A 256 -0.56 -17.72 8.03
CA ALA A 256 -1.51 -18.84 8.11
C ALA A 256 -1.78 -19.50 6.73
N GLY A 257 -0.99 -19.19 5.70
CA GLY A 257 -1.01 -19.91 4.43
C GLY A 257 -2.08 -19.45 3.43
N TYR A 258 -2.64 -18.24 3.59
CA TYR A 258 -3.52 -17.69 2.56
C TYR A 258 -2.78 -17.59 1.20
N PRO A 259 -3.32 -18.19 0.12
CA PRO A 259 -2.62 -18.26 -1.17
C PRO A 259 -2.76 -16.96 -1.95
N VAL A 260 -2.03 -15.93 -1.53
CA VAL A 260 -2.06 -14.60 -2.17
C VAL A 260 -1.53 -14.66 -3.59
N GLN A 261 -2.23 -13.99 -4.51
CA GLN A 261 -1.79 -13.86 -5.88
C GLN A 261 -0.82 -12.69 -6.04
N VAL A 262 0.40 -13.04 -6.45
CA VAL A 262 1.46 -12.12 -6.86
C VAL A 262 1.70 -12.36 -8.34
N ASP A 263 1.86 -11.28 -9.11
CA ASP A 263 2.22 -11.36 -10.54
C ASP A 263 3.51 -12.17 -10.74
N ASP A 264 3.55 -12.97 -11.81
CA ASP A 264 4.68 -13.87 -12.07
C ASP A 264 6.01 -13.12 -12.25
N SER A 265 5.98 -11.86 -12.70
CA SER A 265 7.19 -11.03 -12.82
C SER A 265 7.84 -10.72 -11.47
N ALA A 266 7.17 -10.98 -10.35
CA ALA A 266 7.73 -10.81 -9.02
C ALA A 266 8.40 -12.06 -8.45
N ARG A 267 8.20 -13.25 -9.07
CA ARG A 267 8.60 -14.56 -8.53
C ARG A 267 10.02 -14.97 -8.92
#